data_AF-A0A926WYK6-F1
#
_entry.id   AF-A0A926WYK6-F1
#
_cell.length_a   1.000
_cell.length_b   1.000
_cell.length_c   1.000
_cell.angle_alpha   90.00
_cell.angle_beta   90.00
_cell.angle_gamma   90.00
#
_symmetry.space_group_name_H-M   'P 1'
#
loop_
_entity.id
_entity.type
_entity.pdbx_description
1 polymer ?
#
loop_
_entity_poly.entity_id
_entity_poly.type
_entity_poly.pdbx_seq_one_letter_code
_entity_poly.pdbx_strand_id
1 'polypeptide(L)'
;MTLCISYKFKSPNDDIPRAICYADSRITTLGASTKETTVGGFLPSNAEIKHQTDRGIKIQIVSAVTDGSESYRDFVFSIAGAVSLGLQSLIHLDSVFKTFYENYSFEQYIDRVKITLHEFWQDAWDQEIEYLMTATDDSGKIRIIYVRGTESDLVLEEIQQEDGLLLAVIGDNAEESRETIRRETNSLMCVGMEMNSALDVACVRMMRRAIEDPNQTFIGGNMQACLLVDNSAKYLTLDDGTNLLFRGVKYSREWRDYPRKLNTLIERPSFLVSKVDQDMYDPQKSLQEIMEQTKVY
;
A
#
# COMPACT_ATOMS: atom_id res chain seq x y z
N MET A 1 -8.56 12.04 0.03
CA MET A 1 -8.09 10.67 -0.22
C MET A 1 -6.72 10.40 0.41
N THR A 2 -6.35 9.12 0.46
CA THR A 2 -5.07 8.56 0.95
C THR A 2 -3.90 9.00 0.06
N LEU A 3 -2.65 8.83 0.49
CA LEU A 3 -1.48 8.88 -0.41
C LEU A 3 -0.86 7.49 -0.54
N CYS A 4 -0.67 7.01 -1.78
CA CYS A 4 0.09 5.78 -2.05
C CYS A 4 1.21 6.06 -3.06
N ILE A 5 2.37 5.47 -2.82
CA ILE A 5 3.56 5.58 -3.69
C ILE A 5 4.03 4.16 -4.00
N SER A 6 4.38 3.86 -5.24
CA SER A 6 5.05 2.60 -5.61
C SER A 6 6.18 2.88 -6.57
N TYR A 7 7.34 2.25 -6.38
CA TYR A 7 8.45 2.42 -7.30
C TYR A 7 9.32 1.18 -7.40
N LYS A 8 9.95 1.01 -8.57
CA LYS A 8 10.99 0.00 -8.81
C LYS A 8 12.34 0.54 -8.39
N PHE A 9 13.17 -0.32 -7.81
CA PHE A 9 14.57 -0.01 -7.55
C PHE A 9 15.49 -1.17 -7.91
N LYS A 10 16.77 -0.85 -8.10
CA LYS A 10 17.82 -1.82 -8.39
C LYS A 10 18.76 -1.97 -7.19
N SER A 11 19.05 -3.22 -6.80
CA SER A 11 20.11 -3.52 -5.84
C SER A 11 21.49 -3.33 -6.47
N PRO A 12 22.48 -2.79 -5.76
CA PRO A 12 23.86 -2.75 -6.26
C PRO A 12 24.52 -4.15 -6.30
N ASN A 13 23.94 -5.14 -5.63
CA ASN A 13 24.58 -6.44 -5.39
C ASN A 13 24.08 -7.55 -6.33
N ASP A 14 22.96 -7.36 -7.02
CA ASP A 14 22.35 -8.36 -7.88
C ASP A 14 21.33 -7.72 -8.84
N ASP A 15 20.88 -8.49 -9.84
CA ASP A 15 19.88 -8.08 -10.83
C ASP A 15 18.45 -8.54 -10.49
N ILE A 16 18.18 -8.94 -9.24
CA ILE A 16 16.85 -9.40 -8.83
C ILE A 16 15.87 -8.21 -8.87
N PRO A 17 14.71 -8.35 -9.53
CA PRO A 17 13.73 -7.27 -9.62
C PRO A 17 13.17 -6.94 -8.24
N ARG A 18 13.08 -5.64 -7.92
CA ARG A 18 12.54 -5.16 -6.65
C ARG A 18 11.68 -3.92 -6.80
N ALA A 19 10.67 -3.82 -5.94
CA ALA A 19 9.83 -2.66 -5.81
C ALA A 19 9.42 -2.41 -4.36
N ILE A 20 9.19 -1.14 -4.01
CA ILE A 20 8.63 -0.75 -2.72
C ILE A 20 7.31 -0.03 -2.94
N CYS A 21 6.32 -0.38 -2.12
CA CYS A 21 5.02 0.26 -2.05
C CYS A 21 4.87 0.92 -0.68
N TYR A 22 4.49 2.19 -0.64
CA TYR A 22 4.19 2.97 0.56
C TYR A 22 2.73 3.45 0.56
N ALA A 23 2.13 3.54 1.76
CA ALA A 23 0.83 4.16 1.99
C ALA A 23 0.74 4.74 3.40
N ASP A 24 -0.12 5.73 3.63
CA ASP A 24 -0.51 6.14 4.98
C ASP A 24 -1.56 5.18 5.57
N SER A 25 -1.71 5.10 6.89
CA SER A 25 -2.64 4.15 7.54
C SER A 25 -3.91 4.78 8.12
N ARG A 26 -4.15 6.08 7.92
CA ARG A 26 -5.33 6.74 8.48
C ARG A 26 -6.59 6.36 7.73
N ILE A 27 -7.59 5.86 8.44
CA ILE A 27 -8.93 5.63 7.90
C ILE A 27 -9.85 6.72 8.42
N THR A 28 -10.47 7.40 7.48
CA THR A 28 -11.43 8.48 7.73
C THR A 28 -12.80 8.09 7.19
N THR A 29 -13.85 8.44 7.92
CA THR A 29 -15.23 8.37 7.44
C THR A 29 -15.87 9.74 7.47
N LEU A 30 -16.90 9.94 6.66
CA LEU A 30 -17.85 11.02 6.85
C LEU A 30 -18.92 10.54 7.83
N GLY A 31 -19.13 11.28 8.90
CA GLY A 31 -20.19 11.02 9.88
C GLY A 31 -21.21 12.16 9.90
N ALA A 32 -22.44 11.87 10.31
CA ALA A 32 -23.40 12.92 10.63
C ALA A 32 -22.90 13.74 11.83
N SER A 33 -22.97 15.07 11.73
CA SER A 33 -22.65 15.97 12.85
C SER A 33 -23.67 15.73 13.96
N THR A 34 -23.19 15.46 15.16
CA THR A 34 -24.04 15.25 16.35
C THR A 34 -24.47 16.56 17.00
N LYS A 35 -24.46 17.69 16.27
CA LYS A 35 -25.05 18.91 16.80
C LYS A 35 -26.56 18.74 16.78
N GLU A 36 -27.15 18.60 17.96
CA GLU A 36 -28.60 18.63 18.16
C GLU A 36 -29.19 19.81 17.38
N THR A 37 -29.92 19.50 16.31
CA THR A 37 -30.71 20.50 15.59
C THR A 37 -31.94 20.82 16.41
N THR A 38 -31.84 21.82 17.27
CA THR A 38 -33.02 22.54 17.72
C THR A 38 -33.63 23.25 16.50
N VAL A 39 -34.72 22.67 16.02
CA VAL A 39 -35.73 23.24 15.11
C VAL A 39 -35.39 23.25 13.60
N GLY A 40 -36.03 22.33 12.88
CA GLY A 40 -36.62 22.54 11.55
C GLY A 40 -35.74 23.03 10.41
N GLY A 41 -35.18 22.11 9.62
CA GLY A 41 -34.62 22.40 8.31
C GLY A 41 -34.15 21.14 7.57
N PHE A 42 -34.82 20.80 6.47
CA PHE A 42 -34.43 19.73 5.54
C PHE A 42 -33.30 20.23 4.63
N LEU A 43 -32.07 19.73 4.84
CA LEU A 43 -30.99 19.41 3.88
C LEU A 43 -29.64 19.30 4.65
N PRO A 44 -28.81 18.25 4.46
CA PRO A 44 -27.71 17.94 5.37
C PRO A 44 -26.41 18.67 4.98
N SER A 45 -26.15 19.86 5.53
CA SER A 45 -24.82 20.50 5.51
C SER A 45 -23.95 20.10 6.72
N ASN A 46 -24.13 18.87 7.22
CA ASN A 46 -23.67 18.42 8.54
C ASN A 46 -22.80 17.15 8.43
N ALA A 47 -21.90 17.06 7.46
CA ALA A 47 -20.90 15.99 7.41
C ALA A 47 -19.64 16.41 8.18
N GLU A 48 -19.25 15.65 9.20
CA GLU A 48 -17.98 15.81 9.92
C GLU A 48 -17.02 14.70 9.47
N ILE A 49 -15.77 15.05 9.21
CA ILE A 49 -14.72 14.06 8.97
C ILE A 49 -14.31 13.46 10.31
N LYS A 50 -14.47 12.14 10.44
CA LYS A 50 -14.08 11.38 11.63
C LYS A 50 -12.92 10.46 11.30
N HIS A 51 -11.82 10.61 12.02
CA HIS A 51 -10.71 9.66 11.97
C HIS A 51 -11.09 8.42 12.77
N GLN A 52 -11.32 7.30 12.09
CA GLN A 52 -11.72 6.04 12.72
C GLN A 52 -10.53 5.31 13.33
N THR A 53 -9.39 5.33 12.65
CA THR A 53 -8.16 4.71 13.14
C THR A 53 -6.95 5.25 12.38
N ASP A 54 -5.81 5.36 13.07
CA ASP A 54 -4.50 5.65 12.49
C ASP A 54 -3.73 4.36 12.17
N ARG A 55 -4.37 3.19 12.20
CA ARG A 55 -3.73 1.87 11.99
C ARG A 55 -4.43 1.01 10.93
N GLY A 56 -5.21 1.62 10.04
CA GLY A 56 -5.89 0.89 8.97
C GLY A 56 -4.91 0.37 7.91
N ILE A 57 -5.22 -0.80 7.34
CA ILE A 57 -4.37 -1.46 6.34
C ILE A 57 -4.83 -1.04 4.95
N LYS A 58 -3.93 -0.40 4.19
CA LYS A 58 -4.16 0.03 2.80
C LYS A 58 -3.24 -0.64 1.80
N ILE A 59 -2.30 -1.47 2.25
CA ILE A 59 -1.48 -2.33 1.40
C ILE A 59 -1.88 -3.79 1.60
N GLN A 60 -2.24 -4.48 0.53
CA GLN A 60 -2.60 -5.90 0.53
C GLN A 60 -1.69 -6.70 -0.40
N ILE A 61 -1.34 -7.91 0.03
CA ILE A 61 -0.62 -8.88 -0.79
C ILE A 61 -1.61 -9.96 -1.22
N VAL A 62 -1.82 -10.07 -2.52
CA VAL A 62 -2.63 -11.10 -3.16
C VAL A 62 -1.69 -12.14 -3.76
N SER A 63 -1.74 -13.39 -3.30
CA SER A 63 -0.82 -14.43 -3.78
C SER A 63 -1.49 -15.36 -4.78
N ALA A 64 -0.91 -15.49 -5.96
CA ALA A 64 -1.24 -16.51 -6.95
C ALA A 64 -0.32 -17.73 -6.85
N VAL A 65 -0.84 -18.92 -7.14
CA VAL A 65 -0.06 -20.18 -7.15
C VAL A 65 0.55 -20.40 -8.54
N THR A 66 1.87 -20.49 -8.61
CA THR A 66 2.62 -20.61 -9.87
C THR A 66 3.56 -21.80 -9.78
N ASP A 67 3.31 -22.86 -10.54
CA ASP A 67 4.06 -24.13 -10.58
C ASP A 67 4.03 -24.95 -9.28
N GLY A 68 2.96 -25.73 -9.10
CA GLY A 68 2.78 -26.60 -7.93
C GLY A 68 2.51 -25.84 -6.62
N SER A 69 2.31 -26.56 -5.52
CA SER A 69 1.80 -25.98 -4.26
C SER A 69 2.79 -25.11 -3.46
N GLU A 70 4.03 -24.96 -3.92
CA GLU A 70 5.11 -24.31 -3.15
C GLU A 70 5.60 -22.99 -3.74
N SER A 71 5.31 -22.69 -5.01
CA SER A 71 5.75 -21.45 -5.65
C SER A 71 4.57 -20.50 -5.86
N TYR A 72 4.82 -19.22 -5.59
CA TYR A 72 3.81 -18.17 -5.56
C TYR A 72 4.31 -16.91 -6.27
N ARG A 73 3.38 -16.23 -6.95
CA ARG A 73 3.53 -14.85 -7.39
C ARG A 73 2.66 -13.94 -6.54
N ASP A 74 3.31 -13.02 -5.85
CA ASP A 74 2.65 -12.00 -5.05
C ASP A 74 2.36 -10.74 -5.88
N PHE A 75 1.13 -10.26 -5.80
CA PHE A 75 0.67 -8.98 -6.33
C PHE A 75 0.43 -8.03 -5.15
N VAL A 76 1.14 -6.91 -5.12
CA VAL A 76 1.02 -5.91 -4.06
C VAL A 76 0.07 -4.81 -4.50
N PHE A 77 -1.00 -4.61 -3.74
CA PHE A 77 -2.00 -3.58 -4.00
C PHE A 77 -1.95 -2.50 -2.92
N SER A 78 -1.67 -1.25 -3.30
CA SER A 78 -1.90 -0.08 -2.45
C SER A 78 -3.23 0.57 -2.83
N ILE A 79 -4.09 0.84 -1.85
CA ILE A 79 -5.48 1.29 -2.04
C ILE A 79 -5.60 2.78 -1.68
N ALA A 80 -6.15 3.58 -2.60
CA ALA A 80 -6.63 4.93 -2.33
C ALA A 80 -8.13 5.07 -2.67
N GLY A 81 -8.79 6.06 -2.05
CA GLY A 81 -10.24 6.25 -2.17
C GLY A 81 -11.05 5.36 -1.22
N ALA A 82 -12.05 4.66 -1.72
CA ALA A 82 -12.98 3.79 -0.98
C ALA A 82 -12.29 2.52 -0.43
N VAL A 83 -11.53 2.67 0.66
CA VAL A 83 -10.70 1.59 1.23
C VAL A 83 -11.51 0.33 1.58
N SER A 84 -12.75 0.47 2.05
CA SER A 84 -13.60 -0.68 2.39
C SER A 84 -13.92 -1.54 1.17
N LEU A 85 -14.29 -0.90 0.05
CA LEU A 85 -14.52 -1.57 -1.22
C LEU A 85 -13.23 -2.25 -1.70
N GLY A 86 -12.10 -1.54 -1.60
CA GLY A 86 -10.80 -2.06 -2.01
C GLY A 86 -10.34 -3.26 -1.22
N LEU A 87 -10.59 -3.29 0.08
CA LEU A 87 -10.25 -4.45 0.89
C LEU A 87 -11.14 -5.65 0.56
N GLN A 88 -12.44 -5.44 0.35
CA GLN A 88 -13.38 -6.51 0.03
C GLN A 88 -13.04 -7.19 -1.31
N SER A 89 -12.77 -6.38 -2.34
CA SER A 89 -12.42 -6.89 -3.67
C SER A 89 -11.11 -7.68 -3.65
N LEU A 90 -10.10 -7.23 -2.91
CA LEU A 90 -8.78 -7.88 -2.84
C LEU A 90 -8.78 -9.15 -1.99
N ILE A 91 -9.57 -9.20 -0.91
CA ILE A 91 -9.78 -10.44 -0.12
C ILE A 91 -10.44 -11.51 -1.00
N HIS A 92 -11.42 -11.10 -1.81
CA HIS A 92 -12.05 -11.99 -2.77
C HIS A 92 -11.06 -12.47 -3.84
N LEU A 93 -10.31 -11.54 -4.43
CA LEU A 93 -9.30 -11.84 -5.44
C LEU A 93 -8.24 -12.82 -4.94
N ASP A 94 -7.73 -12.63 -3.72
CA ASP A 94 -6.77 -13.54 -3.07
C ASP A 94 -7.35 -14.95 -2.89
N SER A 95 -8.62 -15.05 -2.50
CA SER A 95 -9.30 -16.34 -2.37
C SER A 95 -9.48 -17.03 -3.73
N VAL A 96 -9.83 -16.24 -4.75
CA VAL A 96 -10.07 -16.73 -6.11
C VAL A 96 -8.77 -17.21 -6.78
N PHE A 97 -7.68 -16.45 -6.65
CA PHE A 97 -6.36 -16.81 -7.17
C PHE A 97 -5.87 -18.13 -6.59
N LYS A 98 -6.06 -18.32 -5.27
CA LYS A 98 -5.64 -19.53 -4.57
C LYS A 98 -6.50 -20.76 -4.86
N THR A 99 -7.78 -20.57 -5.19
CA THR A 99 -8.73 -21.68 -5.29
C THR A 99 -8.97 -22.13 -6.73
N PHE A 100 -8.95 -21.19 -7.69
CA PHE A 100 -9.46 -21.45 -9.05
C PHE A 100 -8.44 -21.20 -10.16
N TYR A 101 -7.36 -20.46 -9.90
CA TYR A 101 -6.45 -20.00 -10.94
C TYR A 101 -4.99 -20.32 -10.64
N GLU A 102 -4.65 -21.59 -10.77
CA GLU A 102 -3.27 -22.09 -10.66
C GLU A 102 -2.56 -22.06 -12.02
N ASN A 103 -1.28 -21.71 -12.02
CA ASN A 103 -0.38 -21.78 -13.19
C ASN A 103 -0.83 -20.91 -14.39
N TYR A 104 -1.45 -19.76 -14.11
CA TYR A 104 -1.79 -18.79 -15.15
C TYR A 104 -0.56 -17.94 -15.50
N SER A 105 -0.50 -17.46 -16.74
CA SER A 105 0.48 -16.44 -17.12
C SER A 105 0.18 -15.11 -16.44
N PHE A 106 1.15 -14.20 -16.42
CA PHE A 106 0.96 -12.86 -15.85
C PHE A 106 -0.27 -12.17 -16.44
N GLU A 107 -0.38 -12.10 -17.77
CA GLU A 107 -1.52 -11.45 -18.45
C GLU A 107 -2.86 -12.10 -18.11
N GLN A 108 -2.88 -13.42 -17.97
CA GLN A 108 -4.12 -14.12 -17.57
C GLN A 108 -4.51 -13.75 -16.13
N TYR A 109 -3.56 -13.56 -15.21
CA TYR A 109 -3.87 -13.01 -13.89
C TYR A 109 -4.41 -11.58 -13.98
N ILE A 110 -3.80 -10.71 -14.80
CA ILE A 110 -4.28 -9.33 -15.01
C ILE A 110 -5.73 -9.32 -15.52
N ASP A 111 -6.07 -10.18 -16.47
CA ASP A 111 -7.45 -10.31 -16.96
C ASP A 111 -8.42 -10.69 -15.82
N ARG A 112 -8.00 -11.60 -14.92
CA ARG A 112 -8.81 -11.97 -13.75
C ARG A 112 -8.92 -10.83 -12.74
N VAL A 113 -7.84 -10.09 -12.48
CA VAL A 113 -7.89 -8.88 -11.65
C VAL A 113 -8.91 -7.91 -12.23
N LYS A 114 -8.85 -7.62 -13.52
CA LYS A 114 -9.77 -6.68 -14.19
C LYS A 114 -11.22 -7.10 -14.00
N ILE A 115 -11.55 -8.36 -14.29
CA ILE A 115 -12.92 -8.88 -14.16
C ILE A 115 -13.40 -8.77 -12.71
N THR A 116 -12.63 -9.31 -11.76
CA THR A 116 -13.03 -9.32 -10.35
C THR A 116 -13.17 -7.92 -9.77
N LEU A 117 -12.21 -7.01 -10.03
CA LEU A 117 -12.31 -5.66 -9.51
C LEU A 117 -13.49 -4.90 -10.14
N HIS A 118 -13.77 -5.11 -11.43
CA HIS A 118 -14.90 -4.48 -12.12
C HIS A 118 -16.25 -4.96 -11.53
N GLU A 119 -16.41 -6.25 -11.23
CA GLU A 119 -17.62 -6.79 -10.60
C GLU A 119 -17.91 -6.15 -9.24
N PHE A 120 -16.90 -5.92 -8.41
CA PHE A 120 -17.09 -5.22 -7.13
C PHE A 120 -17.39 -3.74 -7.33
N TRP A 121 -16.72 -3.11 -8.29
CA TRP A 121 -16.81 -1.67 -8.52
C TRP A 121 -18.15 -1.24 -9.14
N GLN A 122 -18.68 -1.99 -10.12
CA GLN A 122 -19.90 -1.62 -10.84
C GLN A 122 -21.13 -1.53 -9.91
N ASP A 123 -21.17 -2.36 -8.86
CA ASP A 123 -22.29 -2.46 -7.91
C ASP A 123 -22.03 -1.64 -6.62
N ALA A 124 -20.88 -0.96 -6.53
CA ALA A 124 -20.52 -0.18 -5.37
C ALA A 124 -21.29 1.13 -5.29
N TRP A 125 -21.69 1.51 -4.08
CA TRP A 125 -22.27 2.83 -3.81
C TRP A 125 -21.25 3.96 -3.99
N ASP A 126 -20.02 3.72 -3.52
CA ASP A 126 -18.88 4.62 -3.67
C ASP A 126 -17.89 4.01 -4.66
N GLN A 127 -17.78 4.66 -5.82
CA GLN A 127 -16.97 4.22 -6.94
C GLN A 127 -15.62 4.95 -7.02
N GLU A 128 -15.33 5.84 -6.05
CA GLU A 128 -14.06 6.55 -5.96
C GLU A 128 -12.98 5.61 -5.42
N ILE A 129 -12.46 4.73 -6.28
CA ILE A 129 -11.43 3.77 -5.92
C ILE A 129 -10.25 3.79 -6.88
N GLU A 130 -9.06 3.75 -6.29
CA GLU A 130 -7.79 3.72 -6.98
C GLU A 130 -6.88 2.65 -6.38
N TYR A 131 -6.14 1.92 -7.23
CA TYR A 131 -5.11 0.98 -6.79
C TYR A 131 -3.80 1.21 -7.52
N LEU A 132 -2.69 1.03 -6.82
CA LEU A 132 -1.41 0.69 -7.44
C LEU A 132 -1.17 -0.80 -7.25
N MET A 133 -1.23 -1.55 -8.35
CA MET A 133 -0.89 -2.96 -8.39
C MET A 133 0.55 -3.13 -8.86
N THR A 134 1.40 -3.70 -8.02
CA THR A 134 2.82 -3.95 -8.31
C THR A 134 3.11 -5.43 -8.27
N ALA A 135 3.69 -5.97 -9.34
CA ALA A 135 4.02 -7.40 -9.46
C ALA A 135 5.18 -7.62 -10.43
N THR A 136 5.77 -8.83 -10.39
CA THR A 136 6.79 -9.26 -11.35
C THR A 136 6.13 -10.09 -12.46
N ASP A 137 6.41 -9.76 -13.72
CA ASP A 137 5.87 -10.47 -14.88
C ASP A 137 6.62 -11.78 -15.18
N ASP A 138 6.13 -12.53 -16.17
CA ASP A 138 6.73 -13.81 -16.59
C ASP A 138 8.16 -13.65 -17.14
N SER A 139 8.59 -12.44 -17.48
CA SER A 139 9.94 -12.11 -17.93
C SER A 139 10.88 -11.66 -16.80
N GLY A 140 10.39 -11.63 -15.55
CA GLY A 140 11.17 -11.16 -14.40
C GLY A 140 11.24 -9.63 -14.31
N LYS A 141 10.30 -8.89 -14.90
CA LYS A 141 10.24 -7.42 -14.80
C LYS A 141 9.16 -6.97 -13.84
N ILE A 142 9.49 -6.02 -12.98
CA ILE A 142 8.50 -5.27 -12.19
C ILE A 142 7.60 -4.49 -13.15
N ARG A 143 6.29 -4.65 -12.98
CA ARG A 143 5.25 -3.83 -13.58
C ARG A 143 4.45 -3.15 -12.47
N ILE A 144 4.15 -1.88 -12.67
CA ILE A 144 3.24 -1.11 -11.81
C ILE A 144 2.04 -0.73 -12.68
N ILE A 145 0.85 -1.14 -12.25
CA ILE A 145 -0.40 -0.92 -12.97
C ILE A 145 -1.29 -0.06 -12.08
N TYR A 146 -1.66 1.10 -12.60
CA TYR A 146 -2.65 1.96 -12.00
C TYR A 146 -4.04 1.47 -12.38
N VAL A 147 -4.88 1.27 -11.38
CA VAL A 147 -6.28 0.89 -11.56
C VAL A 147 -7.14 2.02 -11.02
N ARG A 148 -8.10 2.53 -11.80
CA ARG A 148 -9.00 3.60 -11.37
C ARG A 148 -10.44 3.37 -11.81
N GLY A 149 -11.38 3.69 -10.91
CA GLY A 149 -12.78 3.88 -11.27
C GLY A 149 -12.96 5.14 -12.10
N THR A 150 -13.80 5.08 -13.13
CA THR A 150 -14.26 6.23 -13.92
C THR A 150 -15.78 6.22 -13.96
N GLU A 151 -16.46 7.24 -14.48
CA GLU A 151 -17.94 7.24 -14.53
C GLU A 151 -18.56 6.04 -15.26
N SER A 152 -17.79 5.31 -16.09
CA SER A 152 -18.32 4.25 -16.96
C SER A 152 -17.58 2.92 -16.90
N ASP A 153 -16.34 2.89 -16.38
CA ASP A 153 -15.52 1.67 -16.37
C ASP A 153 -14.41 1.72 -15.30
N LEU A 154 -13.85 0.55 -15.01
CA LEU A 154 -12.63 0.38 -14.25
C LEU A 154 -11.44 0.26 -15.22
N VAL A 155 -10.60 1.28 -15.26
CA VAL A 155 -9.46 1.37 -16.19
C VAL A 155 -8.20 0.83 -15.51
N LEU A 156 -7.47 -0.04 -16.23
CA LEU A 156 -6.14 -0.51 -15.85
C LEU A 156 -5.12 0.07 -16.83
N GLU A 157 -4.15 0.81 -16.32
CA GLU A 157 -3.11 1.48 -17.09
C GLU A 157 -1.73 1.10 -16.54
N GLU A 158 -0.85 0.59 -17.40
CA GLU A 158 0.52 0.33 -17.00
C GLU A 158 1.32 1.64 -16.93
N ILE A 159 1.93 1.87 -15.77
CA ILE A 159 2.79 3.01 -15.54
C ILE A 159 4.06 2.85 -16.38
N GLN A 160 4.34 3.88 -17.17
CA GLN A 160 5.54 3.93 -17.99
C GLN A 160 6.73 4.44 -17.18
N GLN A 161 7.92 3.95 -17.53
CA GLN A 161 9.16 4.44 -16.96
C GLN A 161 9.49 5.82 -17.56
N GLU A 162 9.70 6.81 -16.70
CA GLU A 162 10.05 8.18 -17.08
C GLU A 162 11.38 8.56 -16.41
N ASP A 163 12.29 9.19 -17.15
CA ASP A 163 13.59 9.66 -16.64
C ASP A 163 14.43 8.57 -15.93
N GLY A 164 14.28 7.32 -16.34
CA GLY A 164 14.96 6.19 -15.71
C GLY A 164 14.25 5.63 -14.46
N LEU A 165 13.11 6.20 -14.07
CA LEU A 165 12.37 5.88 -12.85
C LEU A 165 10.99 5.28 -13.20
N LEU A 166 10.72 4.09 -12.68
CA LEU A 166 9.37 3.54 -12.67
C LEU A 166 8.75 3.88 -11.31
N LEU A 167 8.04 5.01 -11.25
CA LEU A 167 7.45 5.60 -10.05
C LEU A 167 5.98 5.92 -10.32
N ALA A 168 5.11 5.44 -9.44
CA ALA A 168 3.69 5.70 -9.46
C ALA A 168 3.25 6.32 -8.14
N VAL A 169 2.33 7.28 -8.22
CA VAL A 169 1.73 7.96 -7.06
C VAL A 169 0.25 8.14 -7.34
N ILE A 170 -0.60 7.78 -6.38
CA ILE A 170 -2.06 7.90 -6.45
C ILE A 170 -2.64 8.54 -5.18
N GLY A 171 -3.88 9.00 -5.27
CA GLY A 171 -4.60 9.66 -4.18
C GLY A 171 -4.35 11.17 -4.05
N ASP A 172 -4.51 11.72 -2.85
CA ASP A 172 -4.48 13.18 -2.65
C ASP A 172 -3.11 13.76 -2.96
N ASN A 173 -3.10 14.85 -3.72
CA ASN A 173 -1.89 15.56 -4.14
C ASN A 173 -0.90 14.66 -4.90
N ALA A 174 -1.39 13.63 -5.61
CA ALA A 174 -0.52 12.67 -6.30
C ALA A 174 0.47 13.32 -7.29
N GLU A 175 0.01 14.26 -8.11
CA GLU A 175 0.86 14.96 -9.08
C GLU A 175 1.90 15.85 -8.40
N GLU A 176 1.50 16.63 -7.39
CA GLU A 176 2.42 17.46 -6.60
C GLU A 176 3.46 16.61 -5.86
N SER A 177 3.03 15.49 -5.29
CA SER A 177 3.88 14.53 -4.60
C SER A 177 4.88 13.90 -5.55
N ARG A 178 4.45 13.48 -6.75
CA ARG A 178 5.32 12.90 -7.78
C ARG A 178 6.40 13.90 -8.21
N GLU A 179 6.02 15.14 -8.48
CA GLU A 179 6.95 16.22 -8.86
C GLU A 179 7.93 16.54 -7.72
N THR A 180 7.45 16.57 -6.47
CA THR A 180 8.29 16.77 -5.29
C THR A 180 9.31 15.66 -5.12
N ILE A 181 8.89 14.40 -5.27
CA ILE A 181 9.78 13.23 -5.22
C ILE A 181 10.86 13.33 -6.31
N ARG A 182 10.49 13.67 -7.54
CA ARG A 182 11.44 13.84 -8.65
C ARG A 182 12.47 14.92 -8.37
N ARG A 183 12.02 16.11 -7.94
CA ARG A 183 12.90 17.23 -7.60
C ARG A 183 13.87 16.88 -6.48
N GLU A 184 13.37 16.25 -5.42
CA GLU A 184 14.20 15.85 -4.29
C GLU A 184 15.19 14.74 -4.66
N THR A 185 14.77 13.77 -5.46
CA THR A 185 15.66 12.72 -6.00
C THR A 185 16.82 13.37 -6.77
N ASN A 186 16.53 14.28 -7.69
CA ASN A 186 17.57 15.00 -8.45
C ASN A 186 18.49 15.82 -7.53
N SER A 187 17.94 16.50 -6.53
CA SER A 187 18.73 17.27 -5.57
C SER A 187 19.68 16.37 -4.75
N LEU A 188 19.21 15.20 -4.32
CA LEU A 188 20.03 14.22 -3.59
C LEU A 188 21.11 13.60 -4.47
N MET A 189 20.83 13.35 -5.75
CA MET A 189 21.84 12.89 -6.70
C MET A 189 22.93 13.93 -6.93
N CYS A 190 22.58 15.22 -7.00
CA CYS A 190 23.55 16.30 -7.16
C CYS A 190 24.56 16.39 -6.01
N VAL A 191 24.21 15.91 -4.81
CA VAL A 191 25.14 15.83 -3.67
C VAL A 191 25.87 14.48 -3.57
N GLY A 192 25.78 13.65 -4.61
CA GLY A 192 26.52 12.39 -4.75
C GLY A 192 25.78 11.13 -4.30
N MET A 193 24.48 11.21 -4.01
CA MET A 193 23.69 10.02 -3.68
C MET A 193 23.38 9.19 -4.94
N GLU A 194 23.43 7.87 -4.81
CA GLU A 194 23.03 6.96 -5.89
C GLU A 194 21.50 7.08 -6.14
N MET A 195 21.08 6.93 -7.40
CA MET A 195 19.70 7.18 -7.86
C MET A 195 18.65 6.43 -7.05
N ASN A 196 18.80 5.12 -6.83
CA ASN A 196 17.82 4.33 -6.09
C ASN A 196 17.75 4.75 -4.61
N SER A 197 18.91 5.06 -4.02
CA SER A 197 18.98 5.57 -2.65
C SER A 197 18.32 6.95 -2.52
N ALA A 198 18.54 7.83 -3.50
CA ALA A 198 17.93 9.15 -3.57
C ALA A 198 16.41 9.07 -3.72
N LEU A 199 15.94 8.17 -4.57
CA LEU A 199 14.51 7.92 -4.80
C LEU A 199 13.82 7.42 -3.52
N ASP A 200 14.40 6.44 -2.84
CA ASP A 200 13.80 5.92 -1.60
C ASP A 200 13.70 7.01 -0.53
N VAL A 201 14.80 7.75 -0.30
CA VAL A 201 14.80 8.87 0.65
C VAL A 201 13.76 9.93 0.29
N ALA A 202 13.62 10.27 -0.99
CA ALA A 202 12.62 11.21 -1.46
C ALA A 202 11.18 10.69 -1.23
N CYS A 203 10.91 9.42 -1.51
CA CYS A 203 9.60 8.80 -1.29
C CYS A 203 9.24 8.75 0.20
N VAL A 204 10.16 8.31 1.06
CA VAL A 204 9.97 8.26 2.52
C VAL A 204 9.72 9.66 3.08
N ARG A 205 10.51 10.65 2.65
CA ARG A 205 10.32 12.04 3.09
C ARG A 205 9.00 12.62 2.62
N MET A 206 8.58 12.33 1.39
CA MET A 206 7.29 12.78 0.88
C MET A 206 6.13 12.19 1.69
N MET A 207 6.14 10.87 1.90
CA MET A 207 5.12 10.20 2.71
C MET A 207 5.07 10.74 4.14
N ARG A 208 6.25 10.93 4.76
CA ARG A 208 6.36 11.51 6.10
C ARG A 208 5.81 12.93 6.17
N ARG A 209 6.18 13.81 5.22
CA ARG A 209 5.65 15.18 5.16
C ARG A 209 4.13 15.18 5.02
N ALA A 210 3.58 14.31 4.18
CA ALA A 210 2.14 14.22 3.99
C ALA A 210 1.40 13.72 5.25
N ILE A 211 2.00 12.78 5.99
CA ILE A 211 1.46 12.28 7.26
C ILE A 211 1.53 13.34 8.37
N GLU A 212 2.63 14.10 8.43
CA GLU A 212 2.89 15.11 9.47
C GLU A 212 2.23 16.47 9.17
N ASP A 213 1.70 16.69 7.95
CA ASP A 213 1.07 17.94 7.56
C ASP A 213 -0.33 18.09 8.19
N PRO A 214 -0.54 19.04 9.11
CA PRO A 214 -1.82 19.23 9.78
C PRO A 214 -2.95 19.67 8.84
N ASN A 215 -2.63 20.11 7.61
CA ASN A 215 -3.63 20.48 6.61
C ASN A 215 -4.14 19.26 5.83
N GLN A 216 -3.45 18.11 5.89
CA GLN A 216 -3.89 16.90 5.23
C GLN A 216 -4.96 16.22 6.07
N THR A 217 -6.20 16.27 5.57
CA THR A 217 -7.35 15.76 6.33
C THR A 217 -7.53 14.23 6.19
N PHE A 218 -7.11 13.67 5.06
CA PHE A 218 -7.34 12.26 4.71
C PHE A 218 -6.07 11.38 4.78
N ILE A 219 -4.90 12.01 4.94
CA ILE A 219 -3.61 11.35 5.06
C ILE A 219 -3.16 11.45 6.53
N GLY A 220 -2.59 10.38 7.07
CA GLY A 220 -1.95 10.44 8.38
C GLY A 220 -1.75 9.08 9.03
N GLY A 221 -1.62 9.09 10.35
CA GLY A 221 -1.29 7.90 11.12
C GLY A 221 0.14 7.45 10.86
N ASN A 222 0.32 6.19 10.49
CA ASN A 222 1.60 5.54 10.33
C ASN A 222 1.91 5.29 8.85
N MET A 223 3.21 5.21 8.54
CA MET A 223 3.65 4.78 7.22
C MET A 223 3.60 3.25 7.12
N GLN A 224 2.91 2.76 6.10
CA GLN A 224 2.89 1.35 5.70
C GLN A 224 3.83 1.16 4.54
N ALA A 225 4.52 0.02 4.52
CA ALA A 225 5.45 -0.31 3.49
C ALA A 225 5.41 -1.81 3.14
N CYS A 226 5.60 -2.13 1.86
CA CYS A 226 5.72 -3.50 1.37
C CYS A 226 6.84 -3.57 0.34
N LEU A 227 7.67 -4.61 0.46
CA LEU A 227 8.78 -4.88 -0.44
C LEU A 227 8.45 -6.11 -1.28
N LEU A 228 8.46 -5.94 -2.60
CA LEU A 228 8.42 -7.03 -3.57
C LEU A 228 9.85 -7.35 -4.00
N VAL A 229 10.25 -8.62 -3.88
CA VAL A 229 11.53 -9.15 -4.36
C VAL A 229 11.25 -10.37 -5.21
N ASP A 230 11.65 -10.33 -6.48
CA ASP A 230 11.26 -11.36 -7.44
C ASP A 230 9.74 -11.58 -7.43
N ASN A 231 9.28 -12.79 -7.15
CA ASN A 231 7.86 -13.11 -7.10
C ASN A 231 7.26 -13.04 -5.68
N SER A 232 8.04 -12.69 -4.65
CA SER A 232 7.55 -12.67 -3.27
C SER A 232 7.54 -11.28 -2.64
N ALA A 233 6.41 -10.93 -2.04
CA ALA A 233 6.21 -9.71 -1.29
C ALA A 233 6.29 -9.95 0.21
N LYS A 234 6.74 -8.92 0.93
CA LYS A 234 6.84 -8.91 2.39
C LYS A 234 6.41 -7.55 2.90
N TYR A 235 5.56 -7.55 3.92
CA TYR A 235 5.31 -6.32 4.66
C TYR A 235 6.60 -5.87 5.32
N LEU A 236 6.84 -4.57 5.31
CA LEU A 236 8.00 -4.01 5.94
C LEU A 236 7.60 -3.49 7.32
N THR A 237 8.33 -3.93 8.34
CA THR A 237 8.32 -3.28 9.65
C THR A 237 9.46 -2.28 9.68
N LEU A 238 9.20 -1.10 10.20
CA LEU A 238 10.27 -0.17 10.51
C LEU A 238 11.10 -0.75 11.66
N ASP A 239 12.38 -0.99 11.42
CA ASP A 239 13.38 -1.36 12.43
C ASP A 239 14.03 -0.07 12.94
N ASP A 240 13.69 0.28 14.18
CA ASP A 240 13.94 1.57 14.82
C ASP A 240 15.28 1.63 15.56
N GLY A 241 16.30 0.94 15.04
CA GLY A 241 17.68 1.09 15.48
C GLY A 241 18.24 2.50 15.22
N THR A 242 19.56 2.64 15.17
CA THR A 242 20.23 3.95 14.95
C THR A 242 19.89 4.61 13.60
N ASN A 243 19.21 3.86 12.70
CA ASN A 243 18.89 4.18 11.32
C ASN A 243 17.46 3.70 10.99
N LEU A 244 16.66 4.53 10.32
CA LEU A 244 15.38 4.23 9.71
C LEU A 244 15.62 3.18 8.63
N LEU A 245 15.47 1.93 9.01
CA LEU A 245 15.62 0.79 8.13
C LEU A 245 14.29 0.07 8.10
N PHE A 246 13.82 -0.30 6.92
CA PHE A 246 12.70 -1.22 6.81
C PHE A 246 13.23 -2.66 6.85
N ARG A 247 12.61 -3.54 7.63
CA ARG A 247 12.90 -4.98 7.62
C ARG A 247 11.73 -5.73 7.04
N GLY A 248 12.03 -6.66 6.14
CA GLY A 248 11.03 -7.56 5.57
C GLY A 248 10.51 -8.55 6.59
N VAL A 249 9.20 -8.52 6.80
CA VAL A 249 8.44 -9.49 7.58
C VAL A 249 7.49 -10.22 6.64
N LYS A 250 7.70 -11.53 6.51
CA LYS A 250 6.72 -12.40 5.86
C LYS A 250 5.85 -13.01 6.95
N TYR A 251 4.57 -12.66 6.97
CA TYR A 251 3.61 -13.39 7.80
C TYR A 251 3.45 -14.80 7.20
N SER A 252 3.85 -15.82 7.95
CA SER A 252 3.69 -17.21 7.51
C SER A 252 2.21 -17.58 7.51
N ARG A 253 1.80 -18.38 6.52
CA ARG A 253 0.41 -18.86 6.38
C ARG A 253 -0.02 -19.83 7.48
N GLU A 254 0.93 -20.34 8.27
CA GLU A 254 0.70 -21.15 9.48
C GLU A 254 0.19 -20.31 10.67
N TRP A 255 -0.23 -19.06 10.45
CA TRP A 255 -0.74 -18.18 11.51
C TRP A 255 -1.91 -18.76 12.31
N ARG A 256 -2.67 -19.71 11.73
CA ARG A 256 -3.70 -20.47 12.44
C ARG A 256 -3.14 -21.46 13.48
N ASP A 257 -1.94 -21.98 13.24
CA ASP A 257 -1.35 -23.04 14.06
C ASP A 257 -0.22 -22.53 14.97
N TYR A 258 0.45 -21.41 14.61
CA TYR A 258 1.57 -20.85 15.36
C TYR A 258 1.60 -19.30 15.35
N PRO A 259 0.81 -18.62 16.21
CA PRO A 259 0.72 -17.15 16.25
C PRO A 259 2.01 -16.41 16.67
N ARG A 260 3.12 -17.13 16.97
CA ARG A 260 4.37 -16.58 17.52
C ARG A 260 5.58 -16.61 16.58
N LYS A 261 5.47 -17.13 15.35
CA LYS A 261 6.63 -17.21 14.43
C LYS A 261 6.55 -16.13 13.34
N LEU A 262 7.05 -14.94 13.67
CA LEU A 262 7.49 -13.96 12.67
C LEU A 262 8.78 -14.49 12.04
N ASN A 263 8.73 -14.90 10.77
CA ASN A 263 9.95 -15.15 9.99
C ASN A 263 10.48 -13.79 9.51
N THR A 264 11.36 -13.20 10.31
CA THR A 264 12.13 -12.01 9.92
C THR A 264 13.19 -12.44 8.93
N LEU A 265 13.05 -12.01 7.66
CA LEU A 265 14.12 -12.13 6.68
C LEU A 265 14.99 -10.89 6.81
N ILE A 266 16.25 -11.07 7.20
CA ILE A 266 17.25 -10.00 7.29
C ILE A 266 17.74 -9.68 5.87
N GLU A 267 16.87 -9.13 5.04
CA GLU A 267 17.32 -8.32 3.92
C GLU A 267 17.36 -6.89 4.43
N ARG A 268 18.56 -6.40 4.74
CA ARG A 268 18.80 -5.00 5.11
C ARG A 268 18.69 -4.18 3.83
N PRO A 269 17.71 -3.27 3.67
CA PRO A 269 17.84 -2.17 2.75
C PRO A 269 18.94 -1.29 3.33
N SER A 270 20.12 -1.26 2.72
CA SER A 270 21.29 -0.59 3.26
C SER A 270 21.21 0.93 3.08
N PHE A 271 20.34 1.63 3.82
CA PHE A 271 20.28 3.10 3.76
C PHE A 271 19.82 3.71 5.11
N LEU A 272 20.66 4.61 5.65
CA LEU A 272 20.61 5.16 7.03
C LEU A 272 19.81 6.47 7.14
N VAL A 273 19.00 6.69 8.19
CA VAL A 273 18.73 8.03 8.82
C VAL A 273 18.19 7.93 10.28
N SER A 274 18.62 8.77 11.22
CA SER A 274 18.38 8.70 12.69
C SER A 274 17.06 9.28 13.29
N LYS A 275 16.60 8.71 14.45
CA LYS A 275 15.87 9.24 15.66
C LYS A 275 14.59 10.12 15.50
N VAL A 276 13.45 10.06 16.23
CA VAL A 276 12.92 9.43 17.47
C VAL A 276 11.37 9.33 17.35
N ASP A 277 10.77 8.31 17.97
CA ASP A 277 9.66 8.30 18.97
C ASP A 277 8.70 7.14 18.71
N GLN A 278 8.55 6.30 19.75
CA GLN A 278 7.97 4.97 19.64
C GLN A 278 6.46 5.02 19.75
N ASP A 279 5.76 4.75 18.64
CA ASP A 279 4.48 4.03 18.61
C ASP A 279 4.02 3.81 17.16
N MET A 280 4.58 2.84 16.41
CA MET A 280 4.01 2.42 15.12
C MET A 280 3.99 0.90 14.92
N TYR A 281 2.77 0.40 14.73
CA TYR A 281 2.31 -0.91 14.25
C TYR A 281 3.12 -2.15 14.65
N ASP A 282 2.94 -2.58 15.91
CA ASP A 282 2.92 -4.00 16.21
C ASP A 282 1.47 -4.51 15.97
N PRO A 283 1.20 -5.29 14.91
CA PRO A 283 -0.10 -5.88 14.70
C PRO A 283 -0.51 -6.80 15.85
N GLN A 284 0.42 -7.37 16.62
CA GLN A 284 0.10 -8.10 17.85
C GLN A 284 -0.39 -7.14 18.93
N LYS A 285 0.31 -6.03 19.22
CA LYS A 285 -0.17 -4.99 20.14
C LYS A 285 -1.52 -4.43 19.69
N SER A 286 -1.73 -4.23 18.39
CA SER A 286 -3.01 -3.72 17.83
C SER A 286 -4.13 -4.75 17.92
N LEU A 287 -3.87 -6.03 17.60
CA LEU A 287 -4.84 -7.11 17.77
C LEU A 287 -5.12 -7.39 19.24
N GLN A 288 -4.12 -7.27 20.11
CA GLN A 288 -4.23 -7.45 21.55
C GLN A 288 -5.02 -6.29 22.18
N GLU A 289 -4.78 -5.04 21.75
CA GLU A 289 -5.58 -3.86 22.11
C GLU A 289 -7.03 -4.00 21.59
N ILE A 290 -7.24 -4.45 20.35
CA ILE A 290 -8.58 -4.74 19.81
C ILE A 290 -9.25 -5.84 20.63
N MET A 291 -8.57 -6.95 20.93
CA MET A 291 -9.11 -8.06 21.73
C MET A 291 -9.37 -7.67 23.20
N GLU A 292 -8.57 -6.76 23.76
CA GLU A 292 -8.76 -6.20 25.10
C GLU A 292 -9.96 -5.24 25.13
N GLN A 293 -10.16 -4.45 24.07
CA GLN A 293 -11.32 -3.55 23.92
C GLN A 293 -12.61 -4.28 23.51
N THR A 294 -12.50 -5.49 22.92
CA THR A 294 -13.65 -6.33 22.54
C THR A 294 -14.10 -7.24 23.68
N LYS A 295 -13.46 -7.17 24.87
CA LYS A 295 -13.95 -7.90 26.06
C LYS A 295 -15.13 -7.18 26.71
N VAL A 296 -16.30 -7.74 26.44
CA VAL A 296 -17.56 -7.76 27.22
C VAL A 296 -18.42 -6.49 27.16
N TYR A 297 -19.39 -6.53 26.23
CA TYR A 297 -20.80 -6.61 26.61
C TYR A 297 -21.34 -7.99 26.21
#